data_AF-A0A2V8I4T0-F1
#
_entry.id   AF-A0A2V8I4T0-F1
#
_cell.length_a   1.000
_cell.length_b   1.000
_cell.length_c   1.000
_cell.angle_alpha   90.00
_cell.angle_beta   90.00
_cell.angle_gamma   90.00
#
_symmetry.space_group_name_H-M   'P 1'
#
loop_
_entity.id
_entity.type
_entity.pdbx_description
1 polymer ?
#
loop_
_entity_poly.entity_id
_entity_poly.type
_entity_poly.pdbx_seq_one_letter_code
_entity_poly.pdbx_strand_id
1 'polypeptide(L)' 'MKPGRIIGKTEGGKSIDHGWAYKQQPMKDHLTATVYSVLGIDYSKKIANTPSGRAYEYQQTAPLGGPSYIPLTDINELFV' A
#
# COMPACT_ATOMS: atom_id res chain seq x y z
N MET A 1 6.59 18.27 -2.75
CA MET A 1 6.96 17.67 -4.04
C MET A 1 7.76 18.65 -4.88
N LYS A 2 8.99 18.31 -5.26
CA LYS A 2 9.70 19.00 -6.34
C LYS A 2 9.18 18.46 -7.68
N PRO A 3 8.60 19.29 -8.57
CA PRO A 3 8.22 18.83 -9.90
C PRO A 3 9.44 18.25 -10.64
N GLY A 4 9.25 17.13 -11.34
CA GLY A 4 10.31 16.48 -12.12
C GLY A 4 11.20 15.47 -11.37
N ARG A 5 10.86 15.09 -10.12
CA ARG A 5 11.56 13.99 -9.42
C ARG A 5 11.25 12.66 -10.10
N ILE A 6 12.28 11.96 -10.55
CA ILE A 6 12.18 10.57 -11.03
C ILE A 6 12.12 9.65 -9.81
N ILE A 7 11.12 8.76 -9.78
CA ILE A 7 10.95 7.73 -8.74
C ILE A 7 11.14 6.37 -9.41
N GLY A 8 12.28 5.73 -9.15
CA GLY A 8 12.63 4.44 -9.72
C GLY A 8 13.01 4.47 -11.20
N LYS A 9 13.00 3.30 -11.85
CA LYS A 9 13.44 3.09 -13.24
C LYS A 9 12.66 1.95 -13.92
N THR A 10 12.34 2.14 -15.20
CA THR A 10 11.66 1.14 -16.05
C THR A 10 12.50 0.85 -17.28
N GLU A 11 12.65 -0.43 -17.61
CA GLU A 11 13.32 -0.90 -18.84
C GLU A 11 12.45 -1.97 -19.52
N GLY A 12 12.25 -1.85 -20.83
CA GLY A 12 11.49 -2.84 -21.61
C GLY A 12 10.05 -3.08 -21.11
N GLY A 13 9.40 -2.05 -20.56
CA GLY A 13 8.05 -2.14 -19.99
C GLY A 13 7.98 -2.77 -18.59
N LYS A 14 9.13 -3.09 -17.96
CA LYS A 14 9.20 -3.62 -16.60
C LYS A 14 9.86 -2.60 -15.67
N SER A 15 9.24 -2.35 -14.51
CA SER A 15 9.89 -1.57 -13.46
C SER A 15 11.01 -2.42 -12.83
N ILE A 16 12.25 -1.94 -12.93
CA ILE A 16 13.46 -2.59 -12.43
C ILE A 16 13.97 -1.93 -11.13
N ASP A 17 13.54 -0.70 -10.89
CA ASP A 17 13.73 0.02 -9.63
C ASP A 17 12.42 0.73 -9.31
N HIS A 18 11.97 0.60 -8.07
CA HIS A 18 10.70 1.11 -7.58
C HIS A 18 10.87 2.41 -6.78
N GLY A 19 12.12 2.81 -6.47
CA GLY A 19 12.41 4.03 -5.72
C GLY A 19 12.00 4.00 -4.24
N TRP A 20 11.59 2.83 -3.71
CA TRP A 20 11.19 2.59 -2.32
C TRP A 20 11.87 1.32 -1.76
N ALA A 21 11.72 1.07 -0.46
CA ALA A 21 12.46 0.04 0.27
C ALA A 21 12.15 -1.44 -0.11
N TYR A 22 11.12 -1.73 -0.91
CA TYR A 22 10.65 -3.10 -1.16
C TYR A 22 10.91 -3.58 -2.59
N LYS A 23 11.07 -4.91 -2.74
CA LYS A 23 11.26 -5.58 -4.04
C LYS A 23 10.03 -5.59 -4.95
N GLN A 24 8.85 -5.32 -4.42
CA GLN A 24 7.60 -5.28 -5.19
C GLN A 24 7.32 -3.83 -5.58
N GLN A 25 6.40 -3.58 -6.52
CA GLN A 25 5.93 -2.21 -6.79
C GLN A 25 4.92 -1.78 -5.71
N PRO A 26 4.84 -0.47 -5.40
CA PRO A 26 3.73 0.04 -4.60
C PRO A 26 2.40 -0.27 -5.27
N MET A 27 1.55 -1.00 -4.58
CA MET A 27 0.13 -1.19 -4.90
C MET A 27 -0.76 -0.06 -4.36
N LYS A 28 -1.99 0.01 -4.87
CA LYS A 28 -3.04 0.96 -4.45
C LYS A 28 -3.22 1.05 -2.93
N ASP A 29 -3.08 -0.06 -2.22
CA ASP A 29 -3.31 -0.12 -0.78
C ASP A 29 -2.26 0.70 0.00
N HIS A 30 -1.02 0.81 -0.50
CA HIS A 30 -0.01 1.67 0.12
C HIS A 30 -0.36 3.15 -0.02
N LEU A 31 -0.88 3.56 -1.18
CA LEU A 31 -1.37 4.92 -1.37
C LEU A 31 -2.53 5.23 -0.41
N THR A 32 -3.46 4.28 -0.26
CA THR A 32 -4.61 4.41 0.64
C THR A 32 -4.16 4.51 2.09
N ALA A 33 -3.22 3.66 2.52
CA ALA A 33 -2.62 3.70 3.85
C ALA A 33 -1.93 5.06 4.12
N THR A 34 -1.23 5.61 3.13
CA THR A 34 -0.55 6.91 3.23
C THR A 34 -1.54 8.06 3.41
N VAL A 35 -2.61 8.10 2.60
CA VAL A 35 -3.62 9.16 2.71
C VAL A 35 -4.34 9.07 4.06
N TYR A 36 -4.70 7.86 4.49
CA TYR A 36 -5.43 7.66 5.73
C TYR A 36 -4.58 7.93 6.98
N SER A 37 -3.28 7.60 6.95
CA SER A 37 -2.38 7.93 8.06
C SER A 37 -2.26 9.44 8.27
N VAL A 38 -2.17 10.23 7.20
CA VAL A 38 -2.18 11.71 7.27
C VAL A 38 -3.49 12.25 7.85
N LEU A 39 -4.62 11.56 7.61
CA LEU A 39 -5.93 11.93 8.16
C LEU A 39 -6.14 11.42 9.60
N GLY A 40 -5.16 10.72 10.20
CA GLY A 40 -5.29 10.12 11.53
C GLY A 40 -6.21 8.89 11.55
N ILE A 41 -6.48 8.28 10.40
CA ILE A 41 -7.31 7.08 10.28
C ILE A 41 -6.41 5.85 10.29
N ASP A 42 -6.67 4.95 11.23
CA ASP A 42 -6.00 3.65 11.27
C ASP A 42 -6.57 2.71 10.19
N TYR A 43 -5.80 2.54 9.11
CA TYR A 43 -6.15 1.67 7.98
C TYR A 43 -5.94 0.18 8.27
N SER A 44 -5.26 -0.17 9.37
CA SER A 44 -5.12 -1.57 9.84
C SER A 44 -6.38 -2.09 10.54
N LYS A 45 -7.36 -1.22 10.76
CA LYS A 45 -8.55 -1.50 11.54
C LYS A 45 -9.39 -2.63 10.96
N LYS A 46 -9.86 -3.49 11.86
CA LYS A 46 -10.83 -4.55 11.60
C LYS A 46 -12.10 -4.29 12.40
N ILE A 47 -13.24 -4.28 11.72
CA ILE A 47 -14.56 -4.21 12.35
C ILE A 47 -15.09 -5.64 12.47
N ALA A 48 -15.14 -6.13 13.71
CA ALA A 48 -15.78 -7.40 14.06
C ALA A 48 -17.27 -7.21 14.39
N ASN A 49 -18.01 -8.32 14.52
CA ASN A 49 -19.42 -8.35 14.92
C ASN A 49 -20.36 -7.55 14.01
N THR A 50 -20.09 -7.55 12.71
CA THR A 50 -20.99 -6.94 11.73
C THR A 50 -22.31 -7.75 11.64
N PRO A 51 -23.42 -7.13 11.21
CA PRO A 51 -24.69 -7.85 11.04
C PRO A 51 -24.64 -9.03 10.07
N SER A 52 -23.66 -9.05 9.16
CA SER A 52 -23.45 -10.16 8.21
C SER A 52 -22.69 -11.35 8.80
N GLY A 53 -22.19 -11.24 10.04
CA GLY A 53 -21.32 -12.23 10.68
C GLY A 53 -19.90 -12.29 10.10
N ARG A 54 -19.57 -11.48 9.08
CA ARG A 54 -18.25 -11.42 8.46
C ARG A 54 -17.52 -10.17 8.93
N ALA A 55 -16.29 -10.34 9.43
CA ALA A 55 -15.48 -9.19 9.78
C ALA A 55 -15.20 -8.33 8.54
N TYR A 56 -15.25 -7.01 8.70
CA TYR A 56 -14.87 -6.06 7.68
C TYR A 56 -13.45 -5.57 7.96
N GLU A 57 -12.53 -5.88 7.06
CA GLU A 57 -11.14 -5.48 7.13
C GLU A 57 -10.95 -4.31 6.17
N TYR A 58 -10.45 -3.18 6.66
CA TYR A 58 -10.14 -2.02 5.82
C TYR A 58 -9.04 -2.34 4.81
N GLN A 59 -8.09 -3.14 5.27
CA GLN A 59 -7.05 -3.74 4.45
C GLN A 59 -7.59 -5.02 3.79
N GLN A 60 -7.49 -5.11 2.47
CA GLN A 60 -7.73 -6.37 1.78
C GLN A 60 -6.52 -7.29 1.96
N THR A 61 -6.61 -8.22 2.92
CA THR A 61 -5.73 -9.39 2.93
C THR A 61 -6.31 -10.43 1.99
N ALA A 62 -6.08 -10.28 0.69
CA ALA A 62 -6.40 -11.33 -0.26
C ALA A 62 -5.36 -12.46 -0.10
N PRO A 63 -5.76 -13.74 0.05
CA PRO A 63 -4.84 -14.83 -0.18
C PRO A 63 -4.59 -14.87 -1.70
N LEU A 64 -3.58 -14.13 -2.18
CA LEU A 64 -3.18 -14.06 -3.59
C LEU A 64 -2.56 -15.39 -4.10
N GLY A 65 -2.92 -16.53 -3.51
CA GLY A 65 -2.15 -17.77 -3.61
C GLY A 65 -0.91 -17.68 -2.73
N GLY A 66 -0.99 -18.26 -1.52
CA GLY A 66 0.09 -18.20 -0.53
C GLY A 66 -0.03 -17.01 0.44
N PRO A 67 0.86 -16.92 1.46
CA PRO A 67 0.83 -15.93 2.53
C PRO A 67 1.30 -14.53 2.08
N SER A 68 0.86 -14.09 0.91
CA SER A 68 1.25 -12.82 0.31
C SER A 68 0.40 -11.71 0.91
N TYR A 69 0.98 -11.00 1.87
CA TYR A 69 0.41 -9.82 2.51
C TYR A 69 0.92 -8.56 1.80
N ILE A 70 0.03 -7.58 1.56
CA ILE A 70 0.46 -6.24 1.16
C ILE A 70 0.86 -5.49 2.44
N PRO A 71 2.13 -5.16 2.67
CA PRO A 71 2.53 -4.54 3.93
C PRO A 71 1.85 -3.18 4.14
N LEU A 72 1.47 -2.87 5.39
CA LEU A 72 0.97 -1.55 5.84
C LEU A 72 2.10 -0.52 5.89
N THR A 73 2.90 -0.44 4.84
CA THR A 73 3.93 0.58 4.70
C THR A 73 3.35 1.71 3.88
N ASP A 74 3.34 2.91 4.47
CA ASP A 74 3.06 4.11 3.71
C ASP A 74 4.19 4.39 2.71
N ILE A 75 3.90 5.21 1.71
CA ILE A 75 4.84 5.60 0.66
C ILE A 75 5.27 7.06 0.83
N ASN A 76 5.24 7.60 2.06
CA ASN A 76 5.64 8.98 2.31
C ASN A 76 7.09 9.24 1.85
N GLU A 77 7.97 8.26 1.95
CA GLU A 77 9.37 8.34 1.49
C GLU A 77 9.50 8.67 -0.01
N LEU A 78 8.50 8.31 -0.81
CA LEU A 78 8.47 8.59 -2.24
C LEU A 78 8.16 10.06 -2.57
N PHE A 79 7.58 10.82 -1.62
CA PHE A 79 7.02 12.15 -1.87
C PHE A 79 7.80 13.31 -1.23
N VAL A 80 8.92 13.03 -0.55
CA VAL A 80 9.79 14.02 0.12
C VAL A 80 10.49 14.98 -0.85
#